data_AF-F3LCW8-F1
#
_entry.id   AF-F3LCW8-F1
#
_cell.length_a   1.000
_cell.length_b   1.000
_cell.length_c   1.000
_cell.angle_alpha   90.00
_cell.angle_beta   90.00
_cell.angle_gamma   90.00
#
_symmetry.space_group_name_H-M   'P 1'
#
loop_
_entity.id
_entity.type
_entity.pdbx_description
1 polymer ?
#
loop_
_entity_poly.entity_id
_entity_poly.type
_entity_poly.pdbx_seq_one_letter_code
_entity_poly.pdbx_strand_id
1 'polypeptide(L)'
;MKNRVPAMPGGGTVLYVTPEDHVFTTDLERKEEGGTPAIVESVRAGLAFSLQQQVGTDVIEAREECFVSRALETWKSSPNMDVLGNTDVDRLAIVSFRIKHDDKFLHYGFVAALLNDLFGIQARGGCSCAGPYGHQLLGMDMAYSKAIEDELLNGNMLLRPGWVRINFNYFIDEDTYEYLVGAIQLVAEHGWRLLSFYHFDQASGVWRYQDKKIPLSSNLNDIHKVAMAAELPQDNNRYSVNDLTDFLAAGEQELLRTDRDDTDIQYAISVSEKAEKLRWFVLPQDIKRA
;
A
#
# COMPACT_ATOMS: atom_id res chain seq x y z
N MET A 1 -33.06 -2.24 -1.31
CA MET A 1 -33.16 -1.16 -0.28
C MET A 1 -34.60 -1.10 0.24
N LYS A 2 -34.82 -0.97 1.55
CA LYS A 2 -36.17 -0.85 2.17
C LYS A 2 -36.29 0.35 3.12
N ASN A 3 -35.37 1.31 3.04
CA ASN A 3 -35.32 2.44 3.96
C ASN A 3 -36.56 3.33 3.78
N ARG A 4 -37.15 3.75 4.90
CA ARG A 4 -38.35 4.62 4.93
C ARG A 4 -37.99 6.08 4.67
N VAL A 5 -36.77 6.49 5.02
CA VAL A 5 -36.19 7.83 4.83
C VAL A 5 -34.89 7.65 4.05
N PRO A 6 -34.58 8.49 3.05
CA PRO A 6 -33.32 8.41 2.31
C PRO A 6 -32.11 8.75 3.19
N ALA A 7 -30.94 8.27 2.77
CA ALA A 7 -29.68 8.61 3.44
C ALA A 7 -29.37 10.12 3.34
N MET A 8 -29.73 10.74 2.20
CA MET A 8 -29.54 12.17 1.92
C MET A 8 -30.85 12.77 1.40
N PRO A 9 -31.75 13.24 2.30
CA PRO A 9 -32.97 13.93 1.88
C PRO A 9 -32.63 15.22 1.11
N GLY A 10 -33.27 15.40 -0.05
CA GLY A 10 -33.05 16.57 -0.89
C GLY A 10 -34.13 16.75 -1.94
N GLY A 11 -33.99 17.79 -2.77
CA GLY A 11 -34.85 17.98 -3.94
C GLY A 11 -34.89 16.71 -4.80
N GLY A 12 -36.07 16.33 -5.32
CA GLY A 12 -36.21 15.12 -6.13
C GLY A 12 -36.46 13.82 -5.34
N THR A 13 -36.11 13.75 -4.05
CA THR A 13 -36.40 12.59 -3.16
C THR A 13 -37.79 12.65 -2.56
N VAL A 14 -38.38 13.85 -2.50
CA VAL A 14 -39.68 14.12 -1.92
C VAL A 14 -40.71 14.23 -3.04
N LEU A 15 -41.78 13.44 -2.93
CA LEU A 15 -42.94 13.50 -3.80
C LEU A 15 -43.75 14.79 -3.53
N TYR A 16 -43.97 15.11 -2.26
CA TYR A 16 -44.75 16.28 -1.85
C TYR A 16 -44.38 16.79 -0.45
N VAL A 17 -44.42 18.10 -0.25
CA VAL A 17 -44.13 18.76 1.04
C VAL A 17 -45.29 19.70 1.38
N THR A 18 -45.73 19.66 2.63
CA THR A 18 -46.64 20.64 3.24
C THR A 18 -45.90 21.41 4.35
N PRO A 19 -46.47 22.46 4.93
CA PRO A 19 -45.88 23.12 6.09
C PRO A 19 -45.69 22.20 7.31
N GLU A 20 -46.38 21.06 7.36
CA GLU A 20 -46.47 20.18 8.54
C GLU A 20 -45.91 18.77 8.27
N ASP A 21 -45.80 18.34 7.01
CA ASP A 21 -45.42 16.97 6.64
C ASP A 21 -44.75 16.88 5.25
N HIS A 22 -44.20 15.71 4.92
CA HIS A 22 -43.62 15.40 3.63
C HIS A 22 -43.81 13.91 3.29
N VAL A 23 -43.88 13.63 1.99
CA VAL A 23 -43.99 12.27 1.46
C VAL A 23 -42.80 12.03 0.54
N PHE A 24 -41.94 11.06 0.88
CA PHE A 24 -40.85 10.64 -0.02
C PHE A 24 -41.36 9.85 -1.22
N THR A 25 -40.64 9.88 -2.33
CA THR A 25 -40.93 9.03 -3.48
C THR A 25 -40.80 7.54 -3.12
N THR A 26 -41.59 6.69 -3.79
CA THR A 26 -41.51 5.23 -3.66
C THR A 26 -40.45 4.62 -4.56
N ASP A 27 -40.00 5.35 -5.59
CA ASP A 27 -38.86 4.98 -6.43
C ASP A 27 -37.58 4.95 -5.58
N LEU A 28 -36.96 3.77 -5.46
CA LEU A 28 -35.84 3.56 -4.55
C LEU A 28 -34.57 4.29 -5.00
N GLU A 29 -34.31 4.37 -6.30
CA GLU A 29 -33.11 5.01 -6.84
C GLU A 29 -33.24 6.52 -6.66
N ARG A 30 -34.37 7.07 -7.10
CA ARG A 30 -34.64 8.51 -6.98
C ARG A 30 -34.78 8.98 -5.53
N LYS A 31 -35.21 8.09 -4.63
CA LYS A 31 -35.25 8.39 -3.20
C LYS A 31 -33.84 8.62 -2.63
N GLU A 32 -32.85 7.84 -3.06
CA GLU A 32 -31.48 7.94 -2.54
C GLU A 32 -30.60 8.95 -3.29
N GLU A 33 -31.08 9.52 -4.41
CA GLU A 33 -30.40 10.58 -5.18
C GLU A 33 -30.93 11.98 -4.84
N GLY A 34 -30.63 12.45 -3.62
CA GLY A 34 -30.99 13.79 -3.18
C GLY A 34 -30.32 14.93 -3.95
N GLY A 35 -31.14 15.83 -4.50
CA GLY A 35 -30.70 17.04 -5.17
C GLY A 35 -30.46 16.85 -6.67
N THR A 36 -29.51 17.61 -7.22
CA THR A 36 -29.06 17.41 -8.60
C THR A 36 -28.18 16.16 -8.64
N PRO A 37 -28.49 15.15 -9.47
CA PRO A 37 -27.65 13.97 -9.59
C PRO A 37 -26.23 14.31 -10.01
N ALA A 38 -25.29 13.43 -9.67
CA ALA A 38 -23.88 13.55 -10.03
C ALA A 38 -23.67 13.20 -11.52
N ILE A 39 -24.28 13.95 -12.43
CA ILE A 39 -24.39 13.61 -13.86
C ILE A 39 -23.02 13.41 -14.49
N VAL A 40 -22.07 14.33 -14.22
CA VAL A 40 -20.71 14.25 -14.79
C VAL A 40 -19.95 13.06 -14.22
N GLU A 41 -20.10 12.80 -12.93
CA GLU A 41 -19.52 11.67 -12.23
C GLU A 41 -20.06 10.35 -12.76
N SER A 42 -21.37 10.25 -12.98
CA SER A 42 -22.03 9.08 -13.56
C SER A 42 -21.59 8.82 -14.99
N VAL A 43 -21.45 9.86 -15.82
CA VAL A 43 -20.89 9.72 -17.18
C VAL A 43 -19.44 9.24 -17.13
N ARG A 44 -18.60 9.82 -16.27
CA ARG A 44 -17.21 9.39 -16.09
C ARG A 44 -17.10 7.95 -15.60
N ALA A 45 -17.95 7.55 -14.65
CA ALA A 45 -18.03 6.17 -14.18
C ALA A 45 -18.42 5.23 -15.33
N GLY A 46 -19.46 5.58 -16.09
CA GLY A 46 -19.87 4.81 -17.26
C GLY A 46 -18.77 4.65 -18.31
N LEU A 47 -17.97 5.69 -18.56
CA LEU A 47 -16.81 5.62 -19.45
C LEU A 47 -15.71 4.69 -18.90
N ALA A 48 -15.43 4.73 -17.59
CA ALA A 48 -14.45 3.84 -16.97
C ALA A 48 -14.86 2.36 -17.07
N PHE A 49 -16.13 2.04 -16.81
CA PHE A 49 -16.67 0.69 -17.01
C PHE A 49 -16.68 0.27 -18.48
N SER A 50 -17.05 1.17 -19.40
CA SER A 50 -17.03 0.90 -20.84
C SER A 50 -15.62 0.56 -21.33
N LEU A 51 -14.59 1.29 -20.86
CA LEU A 51 -13.20 0.98 -21.19
C LEU A 51 -12.80 -0.40 -20.68
N GLN A 52 -13.10 -0.73 -19.42
CA GLN A 52 -12.82 -2.04 -18.83
C GLN A 52 -13.52 -3.18 -19.60
N GLN A 53 -14.77 -2.98 -20.02
CA GLN A 53 -15.52 -3.95 -20.81
C GLN A 53 -14.97 -4.13 -22.23
N GLN A 54 -14.43 -3.05 -22.83
CA GLN A 54 -13.77 -3.13 -24.14
C GLN A 54 -12.45 -3.93 -24.09
N VAL A 55 -11.72 -3.89 -22.97
CA VAL A 55 -10.56 -4.77 -22.74
C VAL A 55 -11.02 -6.23 -22.59
N GLY A 56 -12.12 -6.46 -21.88
CA GLY A 56 -12.71 -7.77 -21.66
C GLY A 56 -12.17 -8.47 -20.40
N THR A 57 -13.06 -9.09 -19.63
CA THR A 57 -12.71 -9.74 -18.35
C THR A 57 -11.73 -10.90 -18.54
N ASP A 58 -11.88 -11.68 -19.60
CA ASP A 58 -11.04 -12.85 -19.85
C ASP A 58 -9.58 -12.45 -20.15
N VAL A 59 -9.39 -11.32 -20.85
CA VAL A 59 -8.07 -10.76 -21.13
C VAL A 59 -7.41 -10.21 -19.87
N ILE A 60 -8.20 -9.54 -19.02
CA ILE A 60 -7.76 -9.00 -17.73
C ILE A 60 -7.30 -10.16 -16.83
N GLU A 61 -8.15 -11.18 -16.67
CA GLU A 61 -7.87 -12.35 -15.85
C GLU A 61 -6.62 -13.09 -16.32
N ALA A 62 -6.50 -13.39 -17.62
CA ALA A 62 -5.33 -14.09 -18.15
C ALA A 62 -4.01 -13.32 -17.95
N ARG A 63 -4.03 -11.98 -18.06
CA ARG A 63 -2.84 -11.15 -17.80
C ARG A 63 -2.47 -11.12 -16.32
N GLU A 64 -3.45 -10.88 -15.47
CA GLU A 64 -3.26 -10.83 -14.01
C GLU A 64 -2.78 -12.19 -13.47
N GLU A 65 -3.34 -13.29 -13.97
CA GLU A 65 -2.93 -14.66 -13.64
C GLU A 65 -1.48 -14.94 -14.08
N CYS A 66 -1.12 -14.52 -15.30
CA CYS A 66 0.25 -14.67 -15.81
C CYS A 66 1.27 -13.96 -14.91
N PHE A 67 1.03 -12.69 -14.57
CA PHE A 67 1.92 -11.92 -13.70
C PHE A 67 2.01 -12.50 -12.29
N VAL A 68 0.87 -12.81 -11.66
CA VAL A 68 0.89 -13.29 -10.27
C VAL A 68 1.55 -14.67 -10.17
N SER A 69 1.35 -15.55 -11.15
CA SER A 69 1.93 -16.91 -11.13
C SER A 69 3.45 -16.85 -11.24
N ARG A 70 3.98 -16.05 -12.18
CA ARG A 70 5.42 -15.86 -12.36
C ARG A 70 6.06 -15.20 -11.14
N ALA A 71 5.43 -14.18 -10.56
CA ALA A 71 5.95 -13.51 -9.38
C ALA A 71 5.99 -14.45 -8.16
N LEU A 72 4.98 -15.30 -7.99
CA LEU A 72 4.95 -16.32 -6.93
C LEU A 72 6.03 -17.37 -7.13
N GLU A 73 6.28 -17.82 -8.36
CA GLU A 73 7.36 -18.76 -8.66
C GLU A 73 8.73 -18.18 -8.25
N THR A 74 9.00 -16.93 -8.64
CA THR A 74 10.23 -16.22 -8.25
C THR A 74 10.35 -16.11 -6.74
N TRP A 75 9.33 -15.60 -6.04
CA TRP A 75 9.47 -15.32 -4.61
C TRP A 75 9.39 -16.55 -3.71
N LYS A 76 8.73 -17.63 -4.13
CA LYS A 76 8.78 -18.93 -3.41
C LYS A 76 10.20 -19.49 -3.34
N SER A 77 11.04 -19.16 -4.32
CA SER A 77 12.43 -19.61 -4.38
C SER A 77 13.38 -18.80 -3.49
N SER A 78 12.96 -17.60 -3.06
CA SER A 78 13.80 -16.71 -2.25
C SER A 78 13.70 -17.06 -0.75
N PRO A 79 14.83 -17.34 -0.06
CA PRO A 79 14.83 -17.76 1.34
C PRO A 79 14.39 -16.65 2.31
N ASN A 80 14.53 -15.39 1.89
CA ASN A 80 14.18 -14.21 2.69
C ASN A 80 12.71 -13.79 2.50
N MET A 81 11.99 -14.42 1.59
CA MET A 81 10.59 -14.12 1.30
C MET A 81 9.65 -15.05 2.06
N ASP A 82 8.57 -14.47 2.58
CA ASP A 82 7.50 -15.22 3.22
C ASP A 82 6.16 -14.78 2.62
N VAL A 83 5.76 -15.48 1.56
CA VAL A 83 4.48 -15.24 0.89
C VAL A 83 3.34 -15.73 1.77
N LEU A 84 2.37 -14.87 2.02
CA LEU A 84 1.23 -15.18 2.87
C LEU A 84 0.01 -15.66 2.06
N GLY A 85 -0.69 -16.62 2.65
CA GLY A 85 -1.91 -17.21 2.13
C GLY A 85 -1.65 -18.50 1.36
N ASN A 86 -2.72 -19.14 0.91
CA ASN A 86 -2.59 -20.31 0.05
C ASN A 86 -2.14 -19.89 -1.35
N THR A 87 -1.03 -20.44 -1.82
CA THR A 87 -0.44 -20.13 -3.13
C THR A 87 -0.86 -21.09 -4.24
N ASP A 88 -1.66 -22.09 -3.90
CA ASP A 88 -2.00 -23.21 -4.79
C ASP A 88 -3.48 -23.14 -5.24
N VAL A 89 -4.13 -22.00 -4.98
CA VAL A 89 -5.52 -21.71 -5.35
C VAL A 89 -5.58 -20.39 -6.12
N ASP A 90 -6.62 -20.25 -6.92
CA ASP A 90 -6.88 -19.04 -7.70
C ASP A 90 -6.92 -17.81 -6.78
N ARG A 91 -6.29 -16.73 -7.26
CA ARG A 91 -6.19 -15.48 -6.51
C ARG A 91 -6.23 -14.28 -7.45
N LEU A 92 -6.70 -13.16 -6.91
CA LEU A 92 -6.44 -11.85 -7.51
C LEU A 92 -4.93 -11.64 -7.63
N ALA A 93 -4.49 -10.83 -8.58
CA ALA A 93 -3.08 -10.45 -8.76
C ALA A 93 -2.57 -9.51 -7.66
N ILE A 94 -2.80 -9.88 -6.40
CA ILE A 94 -2.38 -9.22 -5.18
C ILE A 94 -1.57 -10.22 -4.37
N VAL A 95 -0.32 -9.87 -4.06
CA VAL A 95 0.54 -10.71 -3.24
C VAL A 95 0.81 -10.04 -1.91
N SER A 96 0.57 -10.79 -0.84
CA SER A 96 0.85 -10.43 0.55
C SER A 96 2.13 -11.13 0.98
N PHE A 97 3.07 -10.40 1.57
CA PHE A 97 4.34 -10.99 1.98
C PHE A 97 5.00 -10.31 3.18
N ARG A 98 5.92 -11.03 3.82
CA ARG A 98 6.87 -10.51 4.80
C ARG A 98 8.29 -10.79 4.31
N ILE A 99 9.23 -9.97 4.74
CA ILE A 99 10.65 -10.14 4.44
C ILE A 99 11.36 -10.56 5.72
N LYS A 100 12.06 -11.69 5.66
CA LYS A 100 12.86 -12.27 6.75
C LYS A 100 14.27 -11.71 6.73
N HIS A 101 14.79 -11.47 7.93
CA HIS A 101 16.20 -11.23 8.18
C HIS A 101 16.56 -11.94 9.48
N ASP A 102 17.48 -12.90 9.39
CA ASP A 102 17.79 -13.87 10.44
C ASP A 102 16.54 -14.58 10.99
N ASP A 103 16.24 -14.42 12.28
CA ASP A 103 15.15 -15.08 13.00
C ASP A 103 13.85 -14.26 13.03
N LYS A 104 13.85 -13.05 12.49
CA LYS A 104 12.75 -12.09 12.54
C LYS A 104 12.40 -11.54 11.16
N PHE A 105 11.44 -10.63 11.12
CA PHE A 105 11.01 -9.97 9.90
C PHE A 105 11.41 -8.49 9.87
N LEU A 106 11.56 -7.91 8.69
CA LEU A 106 11.56 -6.46 8.54
C LEU A 106 10.16 -5.92 8.81
N HIS A 107 10.06 -4.81 9.53
CA HIS A 107 8.77 -4.20 9.84
C HIS A 107 8.07 -3.78 8.53
N TYR A 108 6.80 -4.14 8.33
CA TYR A 108 6.09 -3.88 7.07
C TYR A 108 6.08 -2.39 6.68
N GLY A 109 6.04 -1.49 7.68
CA GLY A 109 6.05 -0.05 7.47
C GLY A 109 7.40 0.46 6.98
N PHE A 110 8.50 -0.18 7.40
CA PHE A 110 9.83 0.10 6.89
C PHE A 110 9.96 -0.38 5.45
N VAL A 111 9.54 -1.63 5.16
CA VAL A 111 9.59 -2.18 3.80
C VAL A 111 8.76 -1.34 2.83
N ALA A 112 7.56 -0.89 3.23
CA ALA A 112 6.73 -0.03 2.40
C ALA A 112 7.38 1.35 2.16
N ALA A 113 8.01 1.95 3.19
CA ALA A 113 8.75 3.20 3.03
C ALA A 113 9.96 3.03 2.10
N LEU A 114 10.74 1.96 2.28
CA LEU A 114 11.91 1.67 1.45
C LEU A 114 11.55 1.46 -0.03
N LEU A 115 10.49 0.69 -0.31
CA LEU A 115 10.00 0.50 -1.68
C LEU A 115 9.57 1.82 -2.33
N ASN A 116 8.94 2.72 -1.57
CA ASN A 116 8.55 4.03 -2.07
C ASN A 116 9.76 4.94 -2.29
N ASP A 117 10.67 5.01 -1.31
CA ASP A 117 11.74 6.00 -1.27
C ASP A 117 12.86 5.66 -2.26
N LEU A 118 13.17 4.38 -2.44
CA LEU A 118 14.26 3.93 -3.32
C LEU A 118 13.78 3.57 -4.73
N PHE A 119 12.60 2.96 -4.86
CA PHE A 119 12.12 2.41 -6.13
C PHE A 119 10.85 3.11 -6.65
N GLY A 120 10.27 4.07 -5.92
CA GLY A 120 9.01 4.71 -6.31
C GLY A 120 7.80 3.77 -6.28
N ILE A 121 7.90 2.62 -5.62
CA ILE A 121 6.84 1.60 -5.58
C ILE A 121 5.95 1.83 -4.35
N GLN A 122 4.69 2.18 -4.60
CA GLN A 122 3.70 2.41 -3.54
C GLN A 122 3.03 1.10 -3.11
N ALA A 123 3.64 0.44 -2.11
CA ALA A 123 3.06 -0.75 -1.50
C ALA A 123 2.13 -0.41 -0.32
N ARG A 124 1.21 -1.32 0.01
CA ARG A 124 0.34 -1.19 1.19
C ARG A 124 0.86 -2.05 2.34
N GLY A 125 1.36 -1.40 3.38
CA GLY A 125 1.75 -2.04 4.65
C GLY A 125 0.63 -2.04 5.69
N GLY A 126 0.46 -3.15 6.42
CA GLY A 126 -0.40 -3.22 7.61
C GLY A 126 -1.20 -4.52 7.72
N CYS A 127 -2.06 -4.62 8.74
CA CYS A 127 -3.01 -5.73 8.87
C CYS A 127 -4.29 -5.45 8.08
N SER A 128 -4.92 -6.50 7.55
CA SER A 128 -6.23 -6.38 6.90
C SER A 128 -7.35 -6.22 7.93
N CYS A 129 -8.44 -5.53 7.56
CA CYS A 129 -9.61 -5.31 8.44
C CYS A 129 -10.26 -6.62 8.91
N ALA A 130 -10.00 -7.74 8.23
CA ALA A 130 -10.37 -9.08 8.66
C ALA A 130 -9.43 -9.59 9.76
N GLY A 131 -9.60 -9.08 10.99
CA GLY A 131 -8.78 -9.42 12.16
C GLY A 131 -8.54 -10.93 12.34
N PRO A 132 -9.60 -11.77 12.44
CA PRO A 132 -9.42 -13.22 12.63
C PRO A 132 -8.55 -13.88 11.55
N TYR A 133 -8.70 -13.46 10.28
CA TYR A 133 -7.87 -13.97 9.19
C TYR A 133 -6.41 -13.55 9.36
N GLY A 134 -6.14 -12.31 9.74
CA GLY A 134 -4.79 -11.84 10.04
C GLY A 134 -4.10 -12.63 11.15
N HIS A 135 -4.85 -13.00 12.20
CA HIS A 135 -4.30 -13.81 13.30
C HIS A 135 -3.95 -15.23 12.84
N GLN A 136 -4.84 -15.88 12.08
CA GLN A 136 -4.58 -17.20 11.50
C GLN A 136 -3.36 -17.16 10.57
N LEU A 137 -3.28 -16.15 9.70
CA LEU A 137 -2.22 -15.98 8.72
C LEU A 137 -0.84 -15.79 9.35
N LEU A 138 -0.80 -15.10 10.50
CA LEU A 138 0.43 -14.81 11.23
C LEU A 138 0.72 -15.81 12.36
N GLY A 139 -0.13 -16.85 12.52
CA GLY A 139 0.02 -17.86 13.56
C GLY A 139 -0.12 -17.31 14.99
N MET A 140 -0.93 -16.27 15.18
CA MET A 140 -1.12 -15.61 16.47
C MET A 140 -2.20 -16.33 17.28
N ASP A 141 -1.84 -16.80 18.47
CA ASP A 141 -2.83 -17.26 19.45
C ASP A 141 -3.49 -16.10 20.19
N MET A 142 -4.55 -16.39 20.95
CA MET A 142 -5.29 -15.38 21.70
C MET A 142 -4.49 -14.75 22.84
N ALA A 143 -3.53 -15.46 23.43
CA ALA A 143 -2.72 -14.92 24.53
C ALA A 143 -1.74 -13.87 24.00
N TYR A 144 -1.02 -14.18 22.92
CA TYR A 144 -0.15 -13.26 22.22
C TYR A 144 -0.92 -12.07 21.66
N SER A 145 -2.11 -12.32 21.09
CA SER A 145 -3.00 -11.27 20.59
C SER A 145 -3.39 -10.26 21.67
N LYS A 146 -3.74 -10.74 22.87
CA LYS A 146 -4.09 -9.89 24.01
C LYS A 146 -2.88 -9.12 24.56
N ALA A 147 -1.72 -9.77 24.62
CA ALA A 147 -0.49 -9.08 25.03
C ALA A 147 -0.11 -7.95 24.07
N ILE A 148 -0.27 -8.16 22.75
CA ILE A 148 -0.09 -7.11 21.74
C ILE A 148 -1.12 -5.99 21.92
N GLU A 149 -2.40 -6.32 22.12
CA GLU A 149 -3.46 -5.33 22.36
C GLU A 149 -3.12 -4.40 23.53
N ASP A 150 -2.68 -4.96 24.66
CA ASP A 150 -2.29 -4.18 25.85
C ASP A 150 -1.15 -3.18 25.53
N GLU A 151 -0.13 -3.60 24.80
CA GLU A 151 0.97 -2.72 24.41
C GLU A 151 0.52 -1.64 23.39
N LEU A 152 -0.38 -1.98 22.46
CA LEU A 152 -0.95 -1.02 21.52
C LEU A 152 -1.77 0.06 22.25
N LEU A 153 -2.53 -0.31 23.28
CA LEU A 153 -3.27 0.62 24.13
C LEU A 153 -2.34 1.54 24.94
N ASN A 154 -1.13 1.06 25.25
CA ASN A 154 -0.07 1.86 25.88
C ASN A 154 0.72 2.75 24.87
N GLY A 155 0.31 2.79 23.61
CA GLY A 155 0.92 3.64 22.57
C GLY A 155 2.06 2.99 21.80
N ASN A 156 2.39 1.71 22.03
CA ASN A 156 3.47 1.00 21.34
C ASN A 156 3.05 0.52 19.95
N MET A 157 2.67 1.47 19.08
CA MET A 157 2.11 1.20 17.75
C MET A 157 3.03 0.39 16.83
N LEU A 158 4.34 0.42 17.08
CA LEU A 158 5.34 -0.36 16.34
C LEU A 158 5.14 -1.88 16.45
N LEU A 159 4.49 -2.36 17.52
CA LEU A 159 4.17 -3.77 17.70
C LEU A 159 3.00 -4.25 16.85
N ARG A 160 2.26 -3.34 16.22
CA ARG A 160 1.09 -3.69 15.43
C ARG A 160 1.51 -4.71 14.36
N PRO A 161 0.90 -5.91 14.32
CA PRO A 161 1.26 -6.91 13.33
C PRO A 161 0.80 -6.47 11.94
N GLY A 162 1.46 -6.99 10.90
CA GLY A 162 1.07 -6.70 9.53
C GLY A 162 2.03 -7.28 8.51
N TRP A 163 1.76 -6.98 7.24
CA TRP A 163 2.54 -7.43 6.10
C TRP A 163 2.49 -6.38 4.98
N VAL A 164 3.28 -6.60 3.94
CA VAL A 164 3.28 -5.74 2.74
C VAL A 164 2.42 -6.39 1.66
N ARG A 165 1.69 -5.57 0.91
CA ARG A 165 0.89 -5.98 -0.24
C ARG A 165 1.20 -5.15 -1.46
N ILE A 166 1.31 -5.83 -2.59
CA ILE A 166 1.39 -5.22 -3.91
C ILE A 166 0.34 -5.82 -4.85
N ASN A 167 0.03 -5.11 -5.92
CA ASN A 167 -0.89 -5.56 -6.96
C ASN A 167 -0.24 -5.40 -8.33
N PHE A 168 -0.38 -6.40 -9.18
CA PHE A 168 -0.14 -6.28 -10.61
C PHE A 168 -1.48 -5.97 -11.28
N ASN A 169 -1.60 -4.78 -11.86
CA ASN A 169 -2.79 -4.43 -12.63
C ASN A 169 -2.62 -4.90 -14.09
N TYR A 170 -3.73 -5.18 -14.78
CA TYR A 170 -3.71 -5.74 -16.14
C TYR A 170 -3.11 -4.84 -17.23
N PHE A 171 -2.87 -3.56 -16.94
CA PHE A 171 -2.42 -2.57 -17.91
C PHE A 171 -0.95 -2.16 -17.75
N ILE A 172 -0.20 -2.76 -16.81
CA ILE A 172 1.26 -2.65 -16.81
C ILE A 172 1.85 -3.44 -17.99
N ASP A 173 2.99 -2.97 -18.47
CA ASP A 173 3.81 -3.70 -19.43
C ASP A 173 4.80 -4.65 -18.73
N GLU A 174 5.51 -5.42 -19.55
CA GLU A 174 6.46 -6.41 -19.09
C GLU A 174 7.65 -5.79 -18.33
N ASP A 175 8.15 -4.65 -18.80
CA ASP A 175 9.28 -3.95 -18.16
C ASP A 175 8.91 -3.46 -16.76
N THR A 176 7.69 -2.93 -16.59
CA THR A 176 7.14 -2.55 -15.28
C THR A 176 6.97 -3.78 -14.38
N TYR A 177 6.48 -4.90 -14.93
CA TYR A 177 6.35 -6.14 -14.18
C TYR A 177 7.70 -6.64 -13.65
N GLU A 178 8.72 -6.74 -14.53
CA GLU A 178 10.06 -7.19 -14.16
C GLU A 178 10.71 -6.23 -13.14
N TYR A 179 10.51 -4.92 -13.30
CA TYR A 179 10.96 -3.92 -12.33
C TYR A 179 10.35 -4.14 -10.93
N LEU A 180 9.02 -4.36 -10.86
CA LEU A 180 8.33 -4.61 -9.58
C LEU A 180 8.85 -5.89 -8.90
N VAL A 181 9.02 -6.97 -9.65
CA VAL A 181 9.52 -8.25 -9.13
C VAL A 181 10.96 -8.13 -8.65
N GLY A 182 11.84 -7.53 -9.48
CA GLY A 182 13.24 -7.31 -9.17
C GLY A 182 13.45 -6.41 -7.95
N ALA A 183 12.72 -5.29 -7.87
CA ALA A 183 12.85 -4.36 -6.74
C ALA A 183 12.48 -5.03 -5.41
N ILE A 184 11.41 -5.83 -5.40
CA ILE A 184 10.99 -6.58 -4.20
C ILE A 184 12.03 -7.63 -3.83
N GLN A 185 12.62 -8.30 -4.81
CA GLN A 185 13.69 -9.25 -4.58
C GLN A 185 14.93 -8.59 -3.96
N LEU A 186 15.37 -7.44 -4.50
CA LEU A 186 16.47 -6.66 -3.92
C LEU A 186 16.17 -6.21 -2.49
N VAL A 187 14.95 -5.75 -2.20
CA VAL A 187 14.56 -5.39 -0.84
C VAL A 187 14.52 -6.62 0.08
N ALA A 188 14.13 -7.79 -0.44
CA ALA A 188 14.15 -9.04 0.33
C ALA A 188 15.57 -9.47 0.71
N GLU A 189 16.52 -9.31 -0.22
CA GLU A 189 17.91 -9.75 -0.03
C GLU A 189 18.76 -8.73 0.75
N HIS A 190 18.53 -7.43 0.51
CA HIS A 190 19.44 -6.37 0.95
C HIS A 190 18.76 -5.21 1.68
N GLY A 191 17.43 -5.15 1.71
CA GLY A 191 16.68 -4.03 2.30
C GLY A 191 17.00 -3.74 3.77
N TRP A 192 17.39 -4.76 4.53
CA TRP A 192 17.82 -4.66 5.92
C TRP A 192 19.02 -3.72 6.12
N ARG A 193 19.88 -3.55 5.11
CA ARG A 193 21.08 -2.69 5.18
C ARG A 193 20.74 -1.22 5.39
N LEU A 194 19.55 -0.79 4.95
CA LEU A 194 19.08 0.58 5.09
C LEU A 194 18.30 0.84 6.38
N LEU A 195 17.96 -0.20 7.16
CA LEU A 195 17.09 -0.09 8.32
C LEU A 195 17.60 0.92 9.35
N SER A 196 18.91 0.96 9.59
CA SER A 196 19.51 1.88 10.56
C SER A 196 19.39 3.35 10.19
N PHE A 197 19.12 3.67 8.93
CA PHE A 197 19.01 5.05 8.43
C PHE A 197 17.58 5.56 8.39
N TYR A 198 16.61 4.72 8.79
CA TYR A 198 15.21 5.12 8.90
C TYR A 198 14.82 5.38 10.35
N HIS A 199 14.23 6.56 10.57
CA HIS A 199 13.61 6.94 11.82
C HIS A 199 12.15 6.47 11.84
N PHE A 200 11.71 5.87 12.94
CA PHE A 200 10.29 5.58 13.18
C PHE A 200 9.64 6.75 13.93
N ASP A 201 8.82 7.53 13.23
CA ASP A 201 8.03 8.59 13.84
C ASP A 201 6.83 7.98 14.58
N GLN A 202 6.94 7.91 15.91
CA GLN A 202 5.90 7.35 16.78
C GLN A 202 4.56 8.10 16.70
N ALA A 203 4.58 9.41 16.43
CA ALA A 203 3.36 10.22 16.40
C ALA A 203 2.51 9.93 15.16
N SER A 204 3.16 9.69 14.02
CA SER A 204 2.46 9.37 12.77
C SER A 204 2.45 7.88 12.43
N GLY A 205 3.26 7.06 13.10
CA GLY A 205 3.36 5.62 12.88
C GLY A 205 4.04 5.25 11.56
N VAL A 206 4.91 6.11 11.04
CA VAL A 206 5.58 5.92 9.74
C VAL A 206 7.10 5.89 9.89
N TRP A 207 7.76 5.22 8.95
CA TRP A 207 9.21 5.20 8.83
C TRP A 207 9.65 6.29 7.84
N ARG A 208 10.76 6.98 8.13
CA ARG A 208 11.32 8.05 7.28
C ARG A 208 12.83 7.93 7.16
N TYR A 209 13.34 7.96 5.95
CA TYR A 209 14.78 8.05 5.72
C TYR A 209 15.32 9.39 6.27
N GLN A 210 16.32 9.32 7.16
CA GLN A 210 16.99 10.50 7.74
C GLN A 210 16.03 11.52 8.40
N ASP A 211 14.88 11.05 8.90
CA ASP A 211 13.79 11.87 9.46
C ASP A 211 13.28 12.96 8.50
N LYS A 212 13.49 12.78 7.19
CA LYS A 212 13.05 13.73 6.17
C LYS A 212 11.67 13.35 5.67
N LYS A 213 10.77 14.34 5.62
CA LYS A 213 9.49 14.21 4.92
C LYS A 213 9.71 14.52 3.43
N ILE A 214 9.40 13.56 2.57
CA ILE A 214 9.47 13.78 1.12
C ILE A 214 8.38 14.80 0.73
N PRO A 215 8.75 15.96 0.15
CA PRO A 215 7.77 16.92 -0.33
C PRO A 215 7.03 16.34 -1.53
N LEU A 216 5.72 16.58 -1.62
CA LEU A 216 4.98 16.25 -2.83
C LEU A 216 5.49 17.12 -3.98
N SER A 217 5.74 16.50 -5.13
CA SER A 217 6.17 17.20 -6.35
C SER A 217 5.13 18.21 -6.84
N SER A 218 3.87 18.01 -6.50
CA SER A 218 2.77 18.93 -6.83
C SER A 218 1.81 19.09 -5.64
N ASN A 219 1.26 20.30 -5.50
CA ASN A 219 0.22 20.60 -4.53
C ASN A 219 -1.16 20.40 -5.18
N LEU A 220 -2.11 19.76 -4.49
CA LEU A 220 -3.47 19.61 -4.99
C LEU A 220 -4.14 20.97 -5.27
N ASN A 221 -3.76 22.00 -4.51
CA ASN A 221 -4.21 23.36 -4.75
C ASN A 221 -3.75 23.91 -6.10
N ASP A 222 -2.73 23.34 -6.74
CA ASP A 222 -2.25 23.75 -8.07
C ASP A 222 -2.91 22.96 -9.23
N ILE A 223 -3.82 22.02 -8.94
CA ILE A 223 -4.44 21.16 -9.96
C ILE A 223 -5.25 21.96 -11.00
N HIS A 224 -5.79 23.13 -10.61
CA HIS A 224 -6.51 24.03 -11.50
C HIS A 224 -5.61 24.59 -12.61
N LYS A 225 -4.30 24.73 -12.36
CA LYS A 225 -3.33 25.16 -13.37
C LYS A 225 -3.13 24.09 -14.43
N VAL A 226 -3.20 22.81 -14.05
CA VAL A 226 -3.13 21.67 -14.99
C VAL A 226 -4.41 21.55 -15.82
N ALA A 227 -5.58 21.75 -15.19
CA ALA A 227 -6.87 21.64 -15.87
C ALA A 227 -7.16 22.79 -16.87
N MET A 228 -6.53 23.95 -16.70
CA MET A 228 -6.72 25.12 -17.55
C MET A 228 -5.55 25.42 -18.51
N ALA A 229 -4.45 24.67 -18.42
CA ALA A 229 -3.33 24.86 -19.34
C ALA A 229 -3.67 24.25 -20.72
N ALA A 230 -3.53 25.07 -21.78
CA ALA A 230 -3.71 24.64 -23.17
C ALA A 230 -2.65 23.61 -23.61
N GLU A 231 -1.51 23.59 -22.91
CA GLU A 231 -0.47 22.58 -22.99
C GLU A 231 -0.15 22.14 -21.56
N LEU A 232 -0.15 20.84 -21.30
CA LEU A 232 0.32 20.31 -20.01
C LEU A 232 1.73 20.88 -19.75
N PRO A 233 2.07 21.30 -18.51
CA PRO A 233 3.42 21.70 -18.17
C PRO A 233 4.39 20.65 -18.70
N GLN A 234 5.38 21.06 -19.50
CA GLN A 234 6.48 20.18 -19.85
C GLN A 234 7.16 19.79 -18.55
N ASP A 235 6.85 18.59 -18.08
CA ASP A 235 7.54 17.99 -16.98
C ASP A 235 8.94 17.66 -17.49
N ASN A 236 9.88 18.59 -17.30
CA ASN A 236 11.30 18.39 -17.59
C ASN A 236 11.91 17.26 -16.73
N ASN A 237 11.15 16.70 -15.79
CA ASN A 237 11.45 15.50 -15.02
C ASN A 237 10.72 14.24 -15.51
N ARG A 238 10.17 14.23 -16.73
CA ARG A 238 9.85 12.95 -17.39
C ARG A 238 11.15 12.22 -17.68
N TYR A 239 11.65 11.50 -16.67
CA TYR A 239 12.57 10.39 -16.85
C TYR A 239 12.05 9.58 -18.03
N SER A 240 12.85 9.47 -19.09
CA SER A 240 12.44 8.72 -20.27
C SER A 240 12.18 7.29 -19.84
N VAL A 241 11.10 6.67 -20.29
CA VAL A 241 10.66 5.31 -19.93
C VAL A 241 11.71 4.20 -20.23
N ASN A 242 12.89 4.55 -20.77
CA ASN A 242 14.02 3.65 -21.03
C ASN A 242 14.85 3.28 -19.78
N ASP A 243 14.40 3.58 -18.56
CA ASP A 243 15.27 3.80 -17.38
C ASP A 243 14.96 2.85 -16.21
N LEU A 244 13.97 1.94 -16.33
CA LEU A 244 13.59 1.05 -15.20
C LEU A 244 14.70 0.08 -14.79
N THR A 245 15.43 -0.49 -15.76
CA THR A 245 16.59 -1.35 -15.49
C THR A 245 17.72 -0.55 -14.81
N ASP A 246 17.95 0.68 -15.24
CA ASP A 246 18.98 1.56 -14.68
C ASP A 246 18.60 2.01 -13.26
N PHE A 247 17.31 2.30 -13.00
CA PHE A 247 16.80 2.57 -11.65
C PHE A 247 16.92 1.35 -10.74
N LEU A 248 16.65 0.16 -11.26
CA LEU A 248 16.81 -1.07 -10.50
C LEU A 248 18.28 -1.28 -10.10
N ALA A 249 19.20 -1.07 -11.05
CA ALA A 249 20.64 -1.14 -10.80
C ALA A 249 21.13 -0.06 -9.83
N ALA A 250 20.62 1.18 -9.94
CA ALA A 250 20.94 2.25 -9.00
C ALA A 250 20.43 1.94 -7.58
N GLY A 251 19.22 1.37 -7.48
CA GLY A 251 18.66 0.91 -6.21
C GLY A 251 19.48 -0.21 -5.58
N GLU A 252 19.93 -1.18 -6.36
CA GLU A 252 20.85 -2.23 -5.92
C GLU A 252 22.18 -1.65 -5.42
N GLN A 253 22.78 -0.72 -6.17
CA GLN A 253 24.03 -0.05 -5.78
C GLN A 253 23.87 0.68 -4.44
N GLU A 254 22.79 1.41 -4.24
CA GLU A 254 22.53 2.11 -2.97
C GLU A 254 22.30 1.12 -1.81
N LEU A 255 21.59 0.01 -2.03
CA LEU A 255 21.41 -1.04 -1.03
C LEU A 255 22.75 -1.69 -0.61
N LEU A 256 23.65 -1.88 -1.57
CA LEU A 256 24.96 -2.51 -1.36
C LEU A 256 26.06 -1.52 -0.94
N ARG A 257 25.77 -0.22 -0.97
CA ARG A 257 26.73 0.83 -0.65
C ARG A 257 27.30 0.69 0.77
N THR A 258 28.62 0.54 0.86
CA THR A 258 29.36 0.41 2.14
C THR A 258 30.03 1.71 2.59
N ASP A 259 30.31 2.62 1.67
CA ASP A 259 30.96 3.91 1.91
C ASP A 259 29.92 5.02 2.20
N ARG A 260 29.15 4.82 3.26
CA ARG A 260 28.21 5.84 3.74
C ARG A 260 28.97 6.91 4.52
N ASP A 261 28.72 8.17 4.17
CA ASP A 261 29.37 9.31 4.81
C ASP A 261 29.04 9.36 6.31
N ASP A 262 29.95 9.88 7.13
CA ASP A 262 29.76 10.11 8.58
C ASP A 262 28.57 11.05 8.89
N THR A 263 27.96 11.67 7.87
CA THR A 263 26.78 12.53 7.99
C THR A 263 25.45 11.78 8.03
N ASP A 264 25.41 10.51 7.62
CA ASP A 264 24.17 9.71 7.68
C ASP A 264 23.88 9.30 9.13
N ILE A 265 22.79 9.83 9.67
CA ILE A 265 22.38 9.57 11.05
C ILE A 265 21.83 8.15 11.12
N GLN A 266 22.38 7.36 12.04
CA GLN A 266 21.82 6.06 12.42
C GLN A 266 20.88 6.24 13.61
N TYR A 267 19.69 5.66 13.48
CA TYR A 267 18.65 5.69 14.50
C TYR A 267 18.68 4.40 15.31
N ALA A 268 18.30 4.52 16.58
CA ALA A 268 18.00 3.39 17.45
C ALA A 268 16.61 3.58 18.04
N ILE A 269 15.89 2.48 18.27
CA ILE A 269 14.54 2.52 18.81
C ILE A 269 14.57 1.89 20.20
N SER A 270 14.17 2.64 21.21
CA SER A 270 13.99 2.10 22.56
C SER A 270 12.64 1.41 22.66
N VAL A 271 12.64 0.17 23.17
CA VAL A 271 11.46 -0.65 23.40
C VAL A 271 11.46 -1.15 24.85
N SER A 272 10.29 -1.24 25.45
CA SER A 272 10.15 -1.75 26.83
C SER A 272 10.48 -3.25 26.89
N GLU A 273 10.83 -3.77 28.06
CA GLU A 273 11.10 -5.22 28.22
C GLU A 273 9.87 -6.09 27.88
N LYS A 274 8.66 -5.57 28.10
CA LYS A 274 7.41 -6.24 27.71
C LYS A 274 7.24 -6.25 26.20
N ALA A 275 7.43 -5.10 25.55
CA ALA A 275 7.38 -4.97 24.09
C ALA A 275 8.42 -5.86 23.41
N GLU A 276 9.63 -5.96 23.97
CA GLU A 276 10.71 -6.78 23.44
C GLU A 276 10.34 -8.28 23.40
N LYS A 277 9.61 -8.78 24.41
CA LYS A 277 9.12 -10.18 24.43
C LYS A 277 8.07 -10.47 23.36
N LEU A 278 7.41 -9.44 22.84
CA LEU A 278 6.36 -9.54 21.83
C LEU A 278 6.86 -9.12 20.44
N ARG A 279 8.14 -8.75 20.30
CA ARG A 279 8.68 -8.16 19.10
C ARG A 279 8.90 -9.20 18.01
N TRP A 280 8.15 -9.06 16.92
CA TRP A 280 8.22 -9.94 15.74
C TRP A 280 9.15 -9.42 14.63
N PHE A 281 9.66 -8.19 14.76
CA PHE A 281 10.43 -7.50 13.72
C PHE A 281 11.83 -7.10 14.18
N VAL A 282 12.76 -6.92 13.25
CA VAL A 282 14.14 -6.48 13.47
C VAL A 282 14.20 -4.99 13.80
N LEU A 283 15.05 -4.60 14.76
CA LEU A 283 15.34 -3.20 15.07
C LEU A 283 16.64 -2.72 14.40
N PRO A 284 16.79 -1.41 14.16
CA PRO A 284 18.03 -0.81 13.69
C PRO A 284 19.30 -1.32 14.41
N GLN A 285 19.25 -1.38 15.73
CA GLN A 285 20.39 -1.80 16.55
C GLN A 285 20.66 -3.32 16.56
N ASP A 286 19.76 -4.14 16.00
CA ASP A 286 19.98 -5.59 15.90
C ASP A 286 20.89 -5.95 14.70
N ILE A 287 20.98 -5.06 13.72
CA ILE A 287 21.76 -5.29 12.50
C ILE A 287 23.26 -5.29 12.85
N LYS A 288 23.88 -6.46 12.75
CA LYS A 288 25.34 -6.59 12.90
C LYS A 288 26.02 -5.94 11.71
N ARG A 289 26.99 -5.07 11.98
CA ARG A 289 27.82 -4.46 10.93
C ARG A 289 28.51 -5.56 10.13
N ALA A 290 28.29 -5.55 8.81
CA ALA A 290 29.10 -6.31 7.86
C ALA A 290 30.43 -5.59 7.61
#